data_AF-A0AAD5DG30-F1
#
_entry.id   AF-A0AAD5DG30-F1
#
_cell.length_a   1.000
_cell.length_b   1.000
_cell.length_c   1.000
_cell.angle_alpha   90.00
_cell.angle_beta   90.00
_cell.angle_gamma   90.00
#
_symmetry.space_group_name_H-M   'P 1'
#
loop_
_entity.id
_entity.type
_entity.pdbx_description
1 polymer ?
#
loop_
_entity_poly.entity_id
_entity_poly.type
_entity_poly.pdbx_seq_one_letter_code
_entity_poly.pdbx_strand_id
1 'polypeptide(L)'
;MRDHPVAAQPLPGAPPVRSPAAHIDSCGPLKELLDRHHAAPAYSTARLAGAPASDPMQFTCSLTVPELRKPGSDEVLLPEATYTASGRGAKDAEQAAARQAVAAAEKAGLAM
;
A
#
# COMPACT_ATOMS: atom_id res chain seq x y z
N MET A 1 38.85 37.75 35.61
CA MET A 1 37.46 37.51 35.17
C MET A 1 37.55 37.05 33.72
N ARG A 2 37.23 35.79 33.43
CA ARG A 2 37.28 35.20 32.08
C ARG A 2 35.86 34.82 31.70
N ASP A 3 35.24 35.64 30.87
CA ASP A 3 33.90 35.43 30.35
C ASP A 3 33.84 34.22 29.43
N HIS A 4 32.76 33.46 29.59
CA HIS A 4 32.49 32.20 28.90
C HIS A 4 32.17 32.44 27.41
N PRO A 5 32.54 31.52 26.49
CA PRO A 5 32.02 31.56 25.13
C PRO A 5 30.55 31.14 25.11
N VAL A 6 29.70 31.98 24.50
CA VAL A 6 28.29 31.71 24.22
C VAL A 6 28.20 30.52 23.27
N ALA A 7 27.40 29.51 23.63
CA ALA A 7 27.06 28.43 22.72
C ALA A 7 26.10 29.00 21.65
N ALA A 8 26.57 29.03 20.39
CA ALA A 8 25.72 29.33 19.24
C ALA A 8 24.71 28.19 19.07
N GLN A 9 23.44 28.46 19.42
CA GLN A 9 22.33 27.55 19.19
C GLN A 9 22.04 27.48 17.67
N PRO A 10 21.80 26.29 17.08
CA PRO A 10 21.39 26.16 15.70
C PRO A 10 19.98 26.76 15.49
N LEU A 11 19.83 27.52 14.41
CA LEU A 11 18.62 28.23 13.98
C LEU A 11 17.39 27.32 13.82
N PRO A 12 16.16 27.78 14.15
CA PRO A 12 14.93 27.08 13.83
C PRO A 12 14.59 27.34 12.35
N GLY A 13 14.97 26.41 11.47
CA GLY A 13 14.75 26.61 10.03
C GLY A 13 15.00 25.41 9.13
N ALA A 14 14.98 24.18 9.65
CA ALA A 14 14.97 23.01 8.78
C ALA A 14 13.53 22.74 8.33
N PRO A 15 13.18 22.89 7.03
CA PRO A 15 11.92 22.37 6.54
C PRO A 15 11.92 20.85 6.77
N PRO A 16 10.77 20.24 7.12
CA PRO A 16 10.70 18.81 7.34
C PRO A 16 11.20 18.11 6.08
N VAL A 17 12.22 17.28 6.24
CA VAL A 17 12.73 16.38 5.21
C VAL A 17 11.53 15.58 4.73
N ARG A 18 11.00 15.94 3.55
CA ARG A 18 10.04 15.09 2.85
C ARG A 18 10.83 13.86 2.44
N SER A 19 10.85 12.83 3.29
CA SER A 19 11.15 11.48 2.80
C SER A 19 10.28 11.31 1.56
N PRO A 20 10.86 11.03 0.38
CA PRO A 20 10.05 10.50 -0.68
C PRO A 20 9.50 9.22 -0.07
N ALA A 21 8.21 9.18 0.23
CA ALA A 21 7.53 7.90 0.31
C ALA A 21 7.77 7.32 -1.07
N ALA A 22 8.79 6.47 -1.18
CA ALA A 22 9.12 5.80 -2.41
C ALA A 22 7.79 5.25 -2.90
N HIS A 23 7.37 5.65 -4.09
CA HIS A 23 6.22 5.05 -4.74
C HIS A 23 6.61 3.60 -5.00
N ILE A 24 6.50 2.77 -3.96
CA ILE A 24 6.71 1.34 -4.05
C ILE A 24 5.52 0.87 -4.88
N ASP A 25 5.80 0.40 -6.09
CA ASP A 25 4.79 -0.21 -6.93
C ASP A 25 4.47 -1.58 -6.35
N SER A 26 3.38 -1.65 -5.59
CA SER A 26 2.87 -2.89 -5.01
C SER A 26 1.86 -3.58 -5.92
N CYS A 27 1.40 -2.91 -6.98
CA CYS A 27 0.57 -3.56 -8.00
C CYS A 27 1.39 -4.53 -8.86
N GLY A 28 2.67 -4.22 -9.14
CA GLY A 28 3.59 -5.10 -9.88
C GLY A 28 3.79 -6.48 -9.23
N PRO A 29 4.30 -6.55 -7.99
CA PRO A 29 4.51 -7.82 -7.28
C PRO A 29 3.22 -8.63 -7.09
N LEU A 30 2.10 -7.95 -6.81
CA LEU A 30 0.80 -8.61 -6.73
C LEU A 30 0.40 -9.23 -8.07
N LYS A 31 0.57 -8.51 -9.17
CA LYS A 31 0.27 -9.01 -10.51
C LYS A 31 1.12 -10.24 -10.84
N GLU A 32 2.42 -10.19 -10.61
CA GLU A 32 3.32 -11.33 -10.85
C GLU A 32 2.95 -12.57 -10.01
N LEU A 33 2.56 -12.37 -8.75
CA LEU A 33 2.06 -13.44 -7.91
C LEU A 33 0.79 -14.05 -8.51
N LEU A 34 -0.20 -13.24 -8.87
CA LEU A 34 -1.47 -13.74 -9.38
C LEU A 34 -1.33 -14.42 -10.76
N ASP A 35 -0.45 -13.91 -11.62
CA ASP A 35 -0.13 -14.51 -12.92
C ASP A 35 0.45 -15.94 -12.76
N ARG A 36 1.34 -16.16 -11.78
CA ARG A 36 1.90 -17.50 -11.47
C ARG A 36 0.84 -18.51 -11.04
N HIS A 37 -0.27 -18.03 -10.47
CA HIS A 37 -1.39 -18.85 -10.02
C HIS A 37 -2.58 -18.82 -11.00
N HIS A 38 -2.42 -18.22 -12.18
CA HIS A 38 -3.50 -18.02 -13.16
C HIS A 38 -4.75 -17.37 -12.58
N ALA A 39 -4.56 -16.47 -11.61
CA ALA A 39 -5.60 -15.75 -10.91
C ALA A 39 -5.73 -14.31 -11.42
N ALA A 40 -6.95 -13.78 -11.45
CA ALA A 40 -7.21 -12.40 -11.83
C ALA A 40 -7.83 -11.64 -10.65
N PRO A 41 -7.20 -10.56 -10.16
CA PRO A 41 -7.79 -9.72 -9.12
C PRO A 41 -8.93 -8.86 -9.69
N ALA A 42 -9.92 -8.55 -8.86
CA ALA A 42 -10.95 -7.56 -9.18
C ALA A 42 -10.72 -6.29 -8.35
N TYR A 43 -10.60 -5.15 -9.01
CA TYR A 43 -10.47 -3.85 -8.36
C TYR A 43 -11.77 -3.04 -8.53
N SER A 44 -12.25 -2.47 -7.44
CA SER A 44 -13.35 -1.50 -7.42
C SER A 44 -12.91 -0.26 -6.66
N THR A 45 -12.65 0.82 -7.39
CA THR A 45 -12.19 2.09 -6.82
C THR A 45 -13.28 3.13 -6.95
N ALA A 46 -13.67 3.74 -5.83
CA ALA A 46 -14.71 4.74 -5.77
C ALA A 46 -14.25 5.96 -4.97
N ARG A 47 -14.82 7.12 -5.29
CA ARG A 47 -14.68 8.30 -4.43
C ARG A 47 -15.57 8.11 -3.19
N LEU A 48 -15.05 8.41 -2.01
CA LEU A 48 -15.83 8.36 -0.77
C LEU A 48 -16.95 9.41 -0.82
N ALA A 49 -18.18 8.95 -0.64
CA ALA A 49 -19.35 9.83 -0.64
C ALA A 49 -19.27 10.80 0.54
N GLY A 50 -19.39 12.10 0.24
CA GLY A 50 -19.36 13.15 1.27
C GLY A 50 -17.96 13.58 1.73
N ALA A 51 -16.88 12.99 1.19
CA ALA A 51 -15.53 13.45 1.51
C ALA A 51 -15.30 14.87 0.95
N PRO A 52 -14.98 15.87 1.79
CA PRO A 52 -14.70 17.21 1.31
C PRO A 52 -13.43 17.22 0.45
N ALA A 53 -13.30 18.18 -0.48
CA ALA A 53 -12.13 18.29 -1.34
C ALA A 53 -10.81 18.54 -0.57
N SER A 54 -10.91 18.98 0.68
CA SER A 54 -9.79 19.13 1.61
C SER A 54 -9.42 17.84 2.35
N ASP A 55 -10.26 16.80 2.29
CA ASP A 55 -9.93 15.51 2.89
C ASP A 55 -8.75 14.92 2.12
N PRO A 56 -7.66 14.53 2.81
CA PRO A 56 -6.58 13.84 2.14
C PRO A 56 -7.03 12.50 1.57
N MET A 57 -7.99 11.77 2.15
CA MET A 57 -8.35 10.40 1.76
C MET A 57 -9.69 10.38 1.02
N GLN A 58 -9.71 10.79 -0.24
CA GLN A 58 -10.96 10.96 -0.99
C GLN A 58 -11.40 9.71 -1.75
N PHE A 59 -10.54 8.71 -1.87
CA PHE A 59 -10.82 7.50 -2.64
C PHE A 59 -10.68 6.27 -1.76
N THR A 60 -11.52 5.28 -2.03
CA THR A 60 -11.42 3.94 -1.47
C THR A 60 -11.31 2.94 -2.61
N CYS A 61 -10.45 1.94 -2.45
CA CYS A 61 -10.29 0.83 -3.37
C CYS A 61 -10.59 -0.46 -2.61
N SER A 62 -11.44 -1.30 -3.18
CA SER A 62 -11.64 -2.69 -2.77
C SER A 62 -11.02 -3.60 -3.81
N LEU A 63 -10.06 -4.41 -3.38
CA LEU A 63 -9.34 -5.39 -4.17
C LEU A 63 -9.77 -6.79 -3.72
N THR A 64 -10.46 -7.53 -4.58
CA THR A 64 -10.74 -8.95 -4.34
C THR A 64 -9.69 -9.80 -5.03
N VAL A 65 -8.98 -10.60 -4.23
CA VAL A 65 -8.08 -11.65 -4.70
C VAL A 65 -8.86 -12.97 -4.65
N PRO A 66 -9.03 -13.66 -5.79
CA PRO A 66 -9.70 -14.95 -5.80
C PRO A 66 -8.86 -16.00 -5.06
N GLU A 67 -9.47 -17.15 -4.79
CA GLU A 67 -8.76 -18.29 -4.24
C GLU A 67 -7.54 -18.66 -5.10
N LEU A 68 -6.36 -18.76 -4.47
CA LEU A 68 -5.14 -19.20 -5.13
C LEU A 68 -4.92 -20.66 -4.84
N ARG A 69 -4.82 -21.45 -5.90
CA ARG A 69 -4.50 -22.87 -5.84
C ARG A 69 -3.06 -23.13 -6.28
N LYS A 70 -2.51 -24.24 -5.81
CA LYS A 70 -1.24 -24.74 -6.29
C LYS A 70 -1.39 -25.18 -7.76
N PRO A 71 -0.52 -24.73 -8.69
CA PRO A 71 -0.63 -25.11 -10.09
C PRO A 71 -0.65 -26.64 -10.27
N GLY A 72 -1.68 -27.15 -10.96
CA GLY A 72 -1.86 -28.58 -11.19
C GLY A 72 -2.42 -29.38 -10.00
N SER A 73 -2.94 -28.71 -8.97
CA SER A 73 -3.56 -29.33 -7.78
C SER A 73 -4.81 -28.56 -7.34
N ASP A 74 -5.68 -29.23 -6.59
CA ASP A 74 -6.83 -28.60 -5.90
C ASP A 74 -6.47 -28.04 -4.51
N GLU A 75 -5.19 -28.13 -4.13
CA GLU A 75 -4.67 -27.58 -2.87
C GLU A 75 -4.79 -26.05 -2.88
N VAL A 76 -5.59 -25.53 -1.94
CA VAL A 76 -5.79 -24.08 -1.73
C VAL A 76 -4.63 -23.53 -0.90
N LEU A 77 -3.91 -22.57 -1.48
CA LEU A 77 -2.78 -21.88 -0.85
C LEU A 77 -3.22 -20.58 -0.17
N LEU A 78 -4.18 -19.88 -0.76
CA LEU A 78 -4.78 -18.67 -0.19
C LEU A 78 -6.28 -18.68 -0.50
N PRO A 79 -7.17 -18.58 0.50
CA PRO A 79 -8.60 -18.44 0.25
C PRO A 79 -8.91 -17.09 -0.43
N GLU A 80 -10.08 -16.99 -1.07
CA GLU A 80 -10.58 -15.72 -1.59
C GLU A 80 -10.66 -14.68 -0.45
N ALA A 81 -10.17 -13.47 -0.72
CA ALA A 81 -10.17 -12.38 0.24
C ALA A 81 -10.32 -11.02 -0.44
N THR A 82 -11.00 -10.09 0.24
CA THR A 82 -11.12 -8.70 -0.16
C THR A 82 -10.30 -7.80 0.75
N TYR A 83 -9.48 -6.95 0.15
CA TYR A 83 -8.63 -5.97 0.81
C TYR A 83 -9.11 -4.57 0.46
N THR A 84 -9.37 -3.76 1.47
CA THR A 84 -9.89 -2.41 1.27
C THR A 84 -8.93 -1.38 1.85
N ALA A 85 -8.58 -0.38 1.05
CA ALA A 85 -7.75 0.72 1.47
C ALA A 85 -8.24 2.04 0.92
N SER A 86 -7.98 3.12 1.67
CA SER A 86 -8.26 4.48 1.22
C SER A 86 -6.97 5.17 0.79
N GLY A 87 -7.08 6.18 -0.06
CA GLY A 87 -5.95 6.92 -0.59
C GLY A 87 -6.34 8.32 -1.06
N ARG A 88 -5.32 9.15 -1.33
CA ARG A 88 -5.54 10.52 -1.79
C ARG A 88 -6.02 10.63 -3.22
N GLY A 89 -5.70 9.62 -4.02
CA GLY A 89 -6.25 9.39 -5.34
C GLY A 89 -6.60 7.91 -5.52
N ALA A 90 -7.28 7.60 -6.62
CA ALA A 90 -7.61 6.22 -7.00
C ALA A 90 -6.38 5.30 -7.00
N LYS A 91 -5.26 5.77 -7.57
CA LYS A 91 -4.00 5.01 -7.63
C LYS A 91 -3.35 4.79 -6.27
N ASP A 92 -3.42 5.77 -5.37
CA ASP A 92 -2.90 5.61 -4.00
C ASP A 92 -3.72 4.56 -3.24
N ALA A 93 -5.04 4.57 -3.40
CA ALA A 93 -5.94 3.60 -2.78
C ALA A 93 -5.70 2.17 -3.33
N GLU A 94 -5.56 2.03 -4.66
CA GLU A 94 -5.21 0.76 -5.31
C GLU A 94 -3.89 0.20 -4.80
N GLN A 95 -2.85 1.03 -4.76
CA GLN A 95 -1.53 0.63 -4.28
C GLN A 95 -1.55 0.21 -2.81
N ALA A 96 -2.33 0.90 -1.97
CA ALA A 96 -2.50 0.53 -0.57
C ALA A 96 -3.27 -0.80 -0.39
N ALA A 97 -4.30 -1.05 -1.20
CA ALA A 97 -5.01 -2.33 -1.18
C ALA A 97 -4.12 -3.48 -1.68
N ALA A 98 -3.35 -3.24 -2.74
CA ALA A 98 -2.38 -4.20 -3.27
C ALA A 98 -1.29 -4.55 -2.25
N ARG A 99 -0.78 -3.55 -1.48
CA ARG A 99 0.16 -3.80 -0.37
C ARG A 99 -0.40 -4.77 0.67
N GLN A 100 -1.66 -4.60 1.05
CA GLN A 100 -2.31 -5.49 2.03
C GLN A 100 -2.41 -6.92 1.48
N ALA A 101 -2.78 -7.07 0.21
CA ALA A 101 -2.86 -8.37 -0.45
C ALA A 101 -1.49 -9.06 -0.55
N VAL A 102 -0.44 -8.33 -0.94
CA VAL A 102 0.94 -8.86 -0.99
C VAL A 102 1.39 -9.29 0.40
N ALA A 103 1.22 -8.45 1.43
CA ALA A 103 1.60 -8.80 2.79
C ALA A 103 0.83 -10.03 3.34
N ALA A 104 -0.42 -10.22 2.93
CA ALA A 104 -1.19 -11.42 3.26
C ALA A 104 -0.63 -12.66 2.55
N ALA A 105 -0.26 -12.52 1.27
CA ALA A 105 0.38 -13.59 0.51
C ALA A 105 1.78 -13.94 1.04
N GLU A 106 2.58 -12.96 1.48
CA GLU A 106 3.86 -13.17 2.15
C GLU A 106 3.68 -13.97 3.46
N LYS A 107 2.69 -13.61 4.27
CA LYS A 107 2.35 -14.34 5.50
C LYS A 107 1.89 -15.78 5.22
N ALA A 108 1.28 -16.01 4.06
CA ALA A 108 0.91 -17.35 3.58
C ALA A 108 2.07 -18.10 2.91
N GLY A 109 3.26 -17.48 2.76
CA GLY A 109 4.43 -18.09 2.14
C GLY A 109 4.43 -18.11 0.61
N LEU A 110 3.66 -17.22 -0.05
CA LEU A 110 3.45 -17.21 -1.51
C LEU A 110 4.20 -16.10 -2.25
N ALA A 111 4.52 -15.02 -1.56
CA ALA A 111 5.35 -13.93 -2.08
C ALA A 111 6.79 -14.11 -1.58
N MET A 112 7.76 -14.05 -2.52
CA MET A 112 9.20 -14.15 -2.31
C MET A 112 9.90 -13.00 -3.03
#